data_AF-A0ABD4QNH8-F1
#
_entry.id   AF-A0ABD4QNH8-F1
#
_cell.length_a   1.000
_cell.length_b   1.000
_cell.length_c   1.000
_cell.angle_alpha   90.00
_cell.angle_beta   90.00
_cell.angle_gamma   90.00
#
_symmetry.space_group_name_H-M   'P 1'
#
loop_
_entity.id
_entity.type
_entity.pdbx_description
1 polymer ?
#
loop_
_entity_poly.entity_id
_entity_poly.type
_entity_poly.pdbx_seq_one_letter_code
_entity_poly.pdbx_strand_id
1 'polypeptide(L)'
;MVKKICGIYFKGGTRGGKCGGHPMNLSLTLNKSKWEINGSTLSNVIKDSSKKQSFYENVISLHQEQWKKNNHLLYEKFVERYYTDTTPTCLVKSISPLVIGHGGEGVLETGLLLHPIYGVPYLPGTALKGVASHYAHSVLGENFPELKQGGSDYNTLFGTNERAGIIEFHDALMMPETVKGAFKVDVMTPHHSDYNSVKLDKINKGGSVPAPRDDDSPTPIHFLTVVNGRFQLLLKTKKNLPEEAEWLELAKTILLGALEHEGIGAKTNAGYGRLKMDDIIS
;
A
#
# COMPACT_ATOMS: atom_id res chain seq x y z
N MET A 1 26.84 23.53 -2.26
CA MET A 1 26.14 22.86 -1.13
C MET A 1 25.38 21.60 -1.55
N VAL A 2 24.63 21.61 -2.67
CA VAL A 2 23.84 20.47 -3.18
C VAL A 2 24.68 19.21 -3.49
N LYS A 3 25.92 19.35 -3.96
CA LYS A 3 26.83 18.20 -4.20
C LYS A 3 27.37 17.51 -2.93
N LYS A 4 27.34 18.17 -1.75
CA LYS A 4 27.78 17.56 -0.48
C LYS A 4 26.71 16.67 0.15
N ILE A 5 25.43 16.90 -0.15
CA ILE A 5 24.31 16.08 0.37
C ILE A 5 24.24 14.74 -0.39
N CYS A 6 24.57 14.73 -1.68
CA CYS A 6 24.60 13.50 -2.49
C CYS A 6 25.77 12.56 -2.14
N GLY A 7 26.89 13.11 -1.63
CA GLY A 7 28.10 12.35 -1.29
C GLY A 7 28.01 11.49 -0.02
N ILE A 8 26.94 11.63 0.78
CA ILE A 8 26.73 10.83 2.01
C ILE A 8 26.02 9.50 1.70
N TYR A 9 25.34 9.39 0.55
CA TYR A 9 24.50 8.23 0.19
C TYR A 9 25.18 7.17 -0.68
N PHE A 10 26.41 7.42 -1.17
CA PHE A 10 27.03 6.56 -2.17
C PHE A 10 28.49 6.26 -1.85
N LYS A 11 28.70 5.22 -1.02
CA LYS A 11 29.84 4.32 -1.20
C LYS A 11 29.30 2.89 -1.21
N GLY A 12 29.12 2.36 -2.42
CA GLY A 12 28.98 0.92 -2.64
C GLY A 12 30.27 0.23 -2.23
N GLY A 13 30.30 -0.27 -0.99
CA GLY A 13 31.37 -1.11 -0.48
C GLY A 13 30.97 -2.58 -0.58
N THR A 14 31.65 -3.31 -1.46
CA THR A 14 31.71 -4.77 -1.43
C THR A 14 32.47 -5.20 -0.16
N ARG A 15 31.76 -5.44 0.95
CA ARG A 15 32.20 -6.27 2.09
C ARG A 15 31.04 -6.40 3.07
N GLY A 16 30.74 -7.63 3.49
CA GLY A 16 29.76 -7.92 4.54
C GLY A 16 30.16 -7.23 5.84
N GLY A 17 29.53 -6.09 6.13
CA GLY A 17 29.70 -5.32 7.35
C GLY A 17 28.38 -5.29 8.12
N LYS A 18 28.45 -5.41 9.45
CA LYS A 18 27.32 -5.23 10.36
C LYS A 18 26.73 -3.82 10.19
N CYS A 19 25.41 -3.69 10.26
CA CYS A 19 24.67 -2.41 10.23
C CYS A 19 24.94 -1.52 11.46
N GLY A 20 26.18 -1.08 11.67
CA GLY A 20 26.55 -0.10 12.68
C GLY A 20 26.70 1.29 12.08
N GLY A 21 25.59 1.98 11.74
CA GLY A 21 25.61 3.43 11.53
C GLY A 21 25.18 4.01 10.17
N HIS A 22 24.72 3.21 9.21
CA HIS A 22 24.24 3.75 7.93
C HIS A 22 22.73 4.09 7.95
N PRO A 23 22.31 5.25 7.39
CA PRO A 23 20.89 5.55 7.21
C PRO A 23 20.26 4.49 6.28
N MET A 24 19.21 3.88 6.79
CA MET A 24 18.42 2.81 6.19
C MET A 24 17.15 3.43 5.61
N ASN A 25 16.97 3.19 4.32
CA ASN A 25 15.69 3.36 3.64
C ASN A 25 15.01 1.98 3.62
N LEU A 26 13.78 1.90 4.15
CA LEU A 26 13.08 0.63 4.27
C LEU A 26 12.76 0.01 2.89
N SER A 27 12.37 0.83 1.91
CA SER A 27 12.14 0.38 0.53
C SER A 27 13.39 -0.24 -0.09
N LEU A 28 14.55 0.38 0.09
CA LEU A 28 15.83 -0.17 -0.37
C LEU A 28 16.19 -1.45 0.38
N THR A 29 15.89 -1.52 1.67
CA THR A 29 16.20 -2.67 2.52
C THR A 29 15.42 -3.90 2.08
N LEU A 30 14.12 -3.74 1.83
CA LEU A 30 13.24 -4.84 1.42
C LEU A 30 13.48 -5.29 -0.03
N ASN A 31 13.99 -4.41 -0.91
CA ASN A 31 14.10 -4.70 -2.33
C ASN A 31 15.54 -4.92 -2.85
N LYS A 32 16.55 -4.36 -2.20
CA LYS A 32 17.92 -4.33 -2.75
C LYS A 32 19.03 -4.58 -1.72
N SER A 33 18.71 -4.84 -0.46
CA SER A 33 19.76 -5.05 0.54
C SER A 33 20.60 -6.28 0.23
N LYS A 34 21.93 -6.08 0.22
CA LYS A 34 22.93 -7.16 0.19
C LYS A 34 23.66 -7.31 1.53
N TRP A 35 23.33 -6.46 2.50
CA TRP A 35 23.95 -6.42 3.81
C TRP A 35 23.26 -7.36 4.81
N GLU A 36 24.01 -7.72 5.84
CA GLU A 36 23.55 -8.60 6.91
C GLU A 36 22.81 -7.80 7.99
N ILE A 37 21.57 -8.21 8.27
CA ILE A 37 20.73 -7.71 9.34
C ILE A 37 20.67 -8.82 10.40
N ASN A 38 21.38 -8.61 11.53
CA ASN A 38 21.44 -9.53 12.67
C ASN A 38 21.65 -11.01 12.29
N GLY A 39 22.68 -11.34 11.50
CA GLY A 39 22.96 -12.73 11.10
C GLY A 39 22.30 -13.19 9.81
N SER A 40 21.41 -12.38 9.20
CA SER A 40 20.64 -12.77 8.03
C SER A 40 20.74 -11.76 6.89
N THR A 41 20.86 -12.23 5.65
CA THR A 41 20.79 -11.39 4.44
C THR A 41 19.43 -11.59 3.78
N LEU A 42 18.97 -10.61 2.98
CA LEU A 42 17.74 -10.73 2.20
C LEU A 42 17.74 -12.01 1.35
N SER A 43 18.85 -12.32 0.68
CA SER A 43 19.01 -13.54 -0.13
C SER A 43 18.88 -14.83 0.69
N ASN A 44 19.32 -14.85 1.94
CA ASN A 44 19.16 -16.02 2.81
C ASN A 44 17.71 -16.20 3.25
N VAL A 45 17.02 -15.09 3.55
CA VAL A 45 15.61 -15.09 3.99
C VAL A 45 14.65 -15.49 2.87
N ILE A 46 14.99 -15.18 1.63
CA ILE A 46 14.20 -15.62 0.46
C ILE A 46 14.25 -17.14 0.31
N LYS A 47 15.39 -17.77 0.62
CA LYS A 47 15.57 -19.22 0.51
C LYS A 47 15.02 -20.00 1.72
N ASP A 48 14.87 -19.33 2.86
CA ASP A 48 14.51 -19.96 4.14
C ASP A 48 13.38 -19.18 4.82
N SER A 49 12.15 -19.67 4.66
CA SER A 49 10.93 -19.05 5.19
C SER A 49 10.92 -18.97 6.72
N SER A 50 11.64 -19.84 7.43
CA SER A 50 11.70 -19.86 8.89
C SER A 50 12.34 -18.59 9.47
N LYS A 51 13.18 -17.91 8.69
CA LYS A 51 13.87 -16.68 9.11
C LYS A 51 13.11 -15.40 8.76
N LYS A 52 12.04 -15.49 7.94
CA LYS A 52 11.27 -14.32 7.47
C LYS A 52 10.72 -13.48 8.63
N GLN A 53 10.15 -14.13 9.65
CA GLN A 53 9.63 -13.41 10.83
C GLN A 53 10.71 -12.59 11.53
N SER A 54 11.79 -13.24 11.97
CA SER A 54 12.91 -12.55 12.65
C SER A 54 13.54 -11.44 11.80
N PHE A 55 13.60 -11.64 10.48
CA PHE A 55 14.11 -10.62 9.56
C PHE A 55 13.21 -9.39 9.55
N TYR A 56 11.89 -9.56 9.41
CA TYR A 56 10.96 -8.44 9.44
C TYR A 56 10.96 -7.73 10.80
N GLU A 57 10.98 -8.45 11.92
CA GLU A 57 11.06 -7.86 13.26
C GLU A 57 12.32 -6.99 13.43
N ASN A 58 13.48 -7.48 12.97
CA ASN A 58 14.72 -6.70 12.98
C ASN A 58 14.63 -5.45 12.09
N VAL A 59 14.05 -5.58 10.89
CA VAL A 59 13.85 -4.47 9.96
C VAL A 59 12.92 -3.41 10.56
N ILE A 60 11.84 -3.82 11.24
CA ILE A 60 10.92 -2.92 11.93
C ILE A 60 11.65 -2.17 13.06
N SER A 61 12.44 -2.88 13.89
CA SER A 61 13.22 -2.27 14.96
C SER A 61 14.19 -1.21 14.43
N LEU A 62 14.92 -1.53 13.36
CA LEU A 62 15.85 -0.61 12.72
C LEU A 62 15.13 0.61 12.12
N HIS A 63 13.99 0.40 11.46
CA HIS A 63 13.15 1.50 10.96
C HIS A 63 12.74 2.45 12.10
N GLN A 64 12.25 1.91 13.22
CA GLN A 64 11.84 2.70 14.39
C GLN A 64 12.97 3.52 14.98
N GLU A 65 14.16 2.95 15.12
CA GLU A 65 15.34 3.64 15.62
C GLU A 65 15.76 4.80 14.72
N GLN A 66 15.69 4.62 13.41
CA GLN A 66 16.12 5.64 12.46
C GLN A 66 15.08 6.74 12.23
N TRP A 67 13.79 6.38 12.28
CA TRP A 67 12.71 7.35 12.28
C TRP A 67 12.90 8.38 13.40
N LYS A 68 13.23 7.91 14.61
CA LYS A 68 13.53 8.77 15.77
C LYS A 68 14.73 9.69 15.55
N LYS A 69 15.77 9.24 14.84
CA LYS A 69 17.02 10.00 14.71
C LYS A 69 16.87 11.18 13.76
N ASN A 70 16.53 10.95 12.49
CA ASN A 70 16.56 12.01 11.46
C ASN A 70 15.55 11.83 10.31
N ASN A 71 15.02 10.63 10.07
CA ASN A 71 14.23 10.38 8.84
C ASN A 71 12.86 11.09 8.87
N HIS A 72 12.28 11.32 10.05
CA HIS A 72 10.99 12.01 10.18
C HIS A 72 11.04 13.44 9.64
N LEU A 73 12.09 14.21 9.96
CA LEU A 73 12.20 15.63 9.57
C LEU A 73 12.15 15.86 8.05
N LEU A 74 12.80 14.98 7.28
CA LEU A 74 12.80 15.08 5.82
C LEU A 74 11.43 14.73 5.23
N TYR A 75 10.74 13.76 5.84
CA TYR A 75 9.42 13.36 5.39
C TYR A 75 8.35 14.38 5.79
N GLU A 76 8.43 14.96 6.99
CA GLU A 76 7.54 16.03 7.44
C GLU A 76 7.58 17.22 6.50
N LYS A 77 8.77 17.71 6.14
CA LYS A 77 8.92 18.80 5.15
C LYS A 77 8.40 18.43 3.76
N PHE A 78 8.49 17.16 3.39
CA PHE A 78 7.93 16.68 2.13
C PHE A 78 6.41 16.67 2.16
N VAL A 79 5.81 16.14 3.24
CA VAL A 79 4.35 16.14 3.45
C VAL A 79 3.81 17.56 3.47
N GLU A 80 4.45 18.46 4.23
CA GLU A 80 4.12 19.88 4.28
C GLU A 80 4.12 20.47 2.87
N ARG A 81 5.22 20.31 2.12
CA ARG A 81 5.33 20.82 0.75
C ARG A 81 4.33 20.19 -0.22
N TYR A 82 4.04 18.90 -0.08
CA TYR A 82 3.13 18.16 -0.96
C TYR A 82 1.71 18.71 -0.86
N TYR A 83 1.30 19.10 0.35
CA TYR A 83 -0.01 19.69 0.59
C TYR A 83 0.00 21.23 0.62
N THR A 84 1.16 21.88 0.56
CA THR A 84 1.29 23.34 0.41
C THR A 84 0.61 23.77 -0.88
N ASP A 85 -0.19 24.82 -0.82
CA ASP A 85 -1.02 25.34 -1.92
C ASP A 85 -2.08 24.36 -2.44
N THR A 86 -2.48 23.39 -1.62
CA THR A 86 -3.61 22.49 -1.89
C THR A 86 -4.64 22.58 -0.79
N THR A 87 -5.89 22.23 -1.09
CA THR A 87 -6.93 22.00 -0.08
C THR A 87 -7.08 20.50 0.09
N PRO A 88 -6.54 19.91 1.17
CA PRO A 88 -6.69 18.49 1.41
C PRO A 88 -8.16 18.10 1.54
N THR A 89 -8.53 16.94 1.03
CA THR A 89 -9.93 16.48 0.98
C THR A 89 -10.42 16.05 2.36
N CYS A 90 -9.72 15.11 3.00
CA CYS A 90 -9.96 14.69 4.38
C CYS A 90 -8.84 13.76 4.86
N LEU A 91 -8.75 13.59 6.19
CA LEU A 91 -7.92 12.55 6.80
C LEU A 91 -8.72 11.25 6.93
N VAL A 92 -8.04 10.13 6.71
CA VAL A 92 -8.58 8.79 6.94
C VAL A 92 -7.64 7.97 7.80
N LYS A 93 -8.20 7.06 8.58
CA LYS A 93 -7.44 6.10 9.41
C LYS A 93 -7.81 4.66 9.09
N SER A 94 -6.82 3.79 9.12
CA SER A 94 -6.98 2.35 8.96
C SER A 94 -7.73 1.76 10.15
N ILE A 95 -8.79 0.99 9.89
CA ILE A 95 -9.50 0.19 10.91
C ILE A 95 -9.14 -1.30 10.86
N SER A 96 -8.46 -1.71 9.80
CA SER A 96 -7.84 -3.03 9.66
C SER A 96 -6.38 -2.89 9.23
N PRO A 97 -5.57 -3.95 9.33
CA PRO A 97 -4.25 -3.95 8.70
C PRO A 97 -4.36 -3.74 7.19
N LEU A 98 -3.33 -3.12 6.62
CA LEU A 98 -3.23 -2.74 5.21
C LEU A 98 -2.11 -3.54 4.54
N VAL A 99 -2.40 -4.08 3.35
CA VAL A 99 -1.40 -4.72 2.48
C VAL A 99 -1.44 -4.01 1.14
N ILE A 100 -0.62 -2.99 0.99
CA ILE A 100 -0.61 -2.14 -0.20
C ILE A 100 0.48 -2.64 -1.15
N GLY A 101 0.16 -2.84 -2.44
CA GLY A 101 1.15 -3.25 -3.45
C GLY A 101 1.49 -4.75 -3.50
N HIS A 102 0.64 -5.61 -2.92
CA HIS A 102 0.75 -7.05 -3.12
C HIS A 102 0.54 -7.40 -4.60
N GLY A 103 1.48 -8.11 -5.21
CA GLY A 103 1.47 -8.42 -6.65
C GLY A 103 2.49 -7.65 -7.48
N GLY A 104 3.22 -6.68 -6.91
CA GLY A 104 4.43 -6.14 -7.53
C GLY A 104 5.58 -7.17 -7.45
N GLU A 105 6.45 -7.20 -8.46
CA GLU A 105 7.69 -7.98 -8.44
C GLU A 105 8.60 -7.51 -7.29
N GLY A 106 8.42 -8.10 -6.11
CA GLY A 106 9.26 -7.92 -4.94
C GLY A 106 10.16 -9.12 -4.75
N VAL A 107 11.38 -8.91 -4.27
CA VAL A 107 12.31 -10.02 -3.97
C VAL A 107 11.76 -10.92 -2.85
N LEU A 108 10.92 -10.36 -1.98
CA LEU A 108 10.05 -11.09 -1.07
C LEU A 108 8.66 -11.18 -1.74
N GLU A 109 8.12 -12.40 -1.85
CA GLU A 109 6.84 -12.76 -2.50
C GLU A 109 5.63 -11.92 -2.03
N THR A 110 5.78 -11.15 -0.96
CA THR A 110 4.79 -10.22 -0.41
C THR A 110 5.33 -8.79 -0.46
N GLY A 111 5.19 -8.14 -1.61
CA GLY A 111 5.56 -6.73 -1.78
C GLY A 111 4.70 -5.81 -0.91
N LEU A 112 5.34 -4.89 -0.18
CA LEU A 112 4.71 -3.75 0.47
C LEU A 112 5.12 -2.48 -0.28
N LEU A 113 4.15 -1.69 -0.72
CA LEU A 113 4.40 -0.45 -1.43
C LEU A 113 4.89 0.62 -0.46
N LEU A 114 6.11 1.07 -0.70
CA LEU A 114 6.77 2.10 0.09
C LEU A 114 7.26 3.21 -0.83
N HIS A 115 7.15 4.45 -0.37
CA HIS A 115 7.70 5.60 -1.06
C HIS A 115 9.21 5.38 -1.27
N PRO A 116 9.73 5.41 -2.51
CA PRO A 116 11.11 5.00 -2.79
C PRO A 116 12.17 5.80 -2.02
N ILE A 117 11.92 7.09 -1.80
CA ILE A 117 12.87 8.01 -1.14
C ILE A 117 12.80 7.94 0.40
N TYR A 118 11.59 7.81 0.97
CA TYR A 118 11.37 7.92 2.41
C TYR A 118 11.18 6.57 3.09
N GLY A 119 10.89 5.51 2.33
CA GLY A 119 10.64 4.17 2.87
C GLY A 119 9.34 4.06 3.68
N VAL A 120 8.38 4.94 3.44
CA VAL A 120 7.11 5.02 4.19
C VAL A 120 5.94 4.54 3.35
N PRO A 121 4.87 4.00 3.95
CA PRO A 121 3.68 3.60 3.21
C PRO A 121 2.96 4.82 2.60
N TYR A 122 2.28 4.60 1.48
CA TYR A 122 1.35 5.57 0.89
C TYR A 122 0.28 4.83 0.10
N LEU A 123 -0.87 5.46 -0.15
CA LEU A 123 -1.91 4.91 -1.02
C LEU A 123 -1.81 5.56 -2.40
N PRO A 124 -1.57 4.80 -3.47
CA PRO A 124 -1.49 5.37 -4.81
C PRO A 124 -2.81 5.99 -5.26
N GLY A 125 -2.75 7.15 -5.90
CA GLY A 125 -3.92 7.82 -6.50
C GLY A 125 -4.63 6.94 -7.52
N THR A 126 -3.88 6.10 -8.24
CA THR A 126 -4.44 5.10 -9.18
C THR A 126 -5.23 4.00 -8.47
N ALA A 127 -4.75 3.54 -7.31
CA ALA A 127 -5.46 2.55 -6.51
C ALA A 127 -6.71 3.15 -5.84
N LEU A 128 -6.62 4.40 -5.38
CA LEU A 128 -7.77 5.16 -4.86
C LEU A 128 -8.84 5.38 -5.93
N LYS A 129 -8.43 5.79 -7.15
CA LYS A 129 -9.34 5.92 -8.30
C LYS A 129 -9.98 4.58 -8.65
N GLY A 130 -9.17 3.51 -8.68
CA GLY A 130 -9.63 2.16 -8.99
C GLY A 130 -10.73 1.69 -8.05
N VAL A 131 -10.48 1.74 -6.73
CA VAL A 131 -11.48 1.30 -5.74
C VAL A 131 -12.74 2.18 -5.75
N ALA A 132 -12.59 3.50 -5.92
CA ALA A 132 -13.74 4.40 -6.02
C ALA A 132 -14.59 4.12 -7.27
N SER A 133 -13.95 3.88 -8.42
CA SER A 133 -14.65 3.54 -9.66
C SER A 133 -15.37 2.20 -9.57
N HIS A 134 -14.73 1.19 -8.98
CA HIS A 134 -15.36 -0.11 -8.76
C HIS A 134 -16.57 0.00 -7.82
N TYR A 135 -16.43 0.70 -6.70
CA TYR A 135 -17.54 0.91 -5.76
C TYR A 135 -18.70 1.69 -6.38
N ALA A 136 -18.41 2.75 -7.15
CA ALA A 136 -19.43 3.48 -7.89
C ALA A 136 -20.20 2.56 -8.85
N HIS A 137 -19.50 1.75 -9.63
CA HIS A 137 -20.11 0.87 -10.61
C HIS A 137 -20.89 -0.29 -9.99
N SER A 138 -20.26 -1.02 -9.08
CA SER A 138 -20.70 -2.33 -8.58
C SER A 138 -21.67 -2.22 -7.40
N VAL A 139 -21.55 -1.16 -6.59
CA VAL A 139 -22.37 -0.99 -5.38
C VAL A 139 -23.39 0.12 -5.57
N LEU A 140 -22.94 1.33 -5.90
CA LEU A 140 -23.87 2.46 -6.03
C LEU A 140 -24.69 2.37 -7.33
N GLY A 141 -24.09 1.87 -8.40
CA GLY A 141 -24.70 1.73 -9.72
C GLY A 141 -25.92 0.81 -9.79
N GLU A 142 -26.18 0.01 -8.76
CA GLU A 142 -27.42 -0.78 -8.63
C GLU A 142 -28.63 0.09 -8.30
N ASN A 143 -28.43 1.17 -7.52
CA ASN A 143 -29.50 2.10 -7.14
C ASN A 143 -29.46 3.42 -7.92
N PHE A 144 -28.28 3.80 -8.44
CA PHE A 144 -28.02 5.06 -9.14
C PHE A 144 -27.39 4.77 -10.51
N PRO A 145 -28.20 4.51 -11.56
CA PRO A 145 -27.71 4.10 -12.88
C PRO A 145 -26.67 5.03 -13.51
N GLU A 146 -26.71 6.32 -13.19
CA GLU A 146 -25.74 7.36 -13.59
C GLU A 146 -24.31 7.09 -13.09
N LEU A 147 -24.17 6.36 -11.97
CA LEU A 147 -22.89 5.93 -11.39
C LEU A 147 -22.40 4.57 -11.92
N LYS A 148 -23.16 3.90 -12.78
CA LYS A 148 -22.72 2.68 -13.45
C LYS A 148 -21.72 3.02 -14.55
N GLN A 149 -20.77 2.11 -14.86
CA GLN A 149 -19.86 2.30 -15.98
C GLN A 149 -20.64 2.55 -17.28
N GLY A 150 -20.36 3.68 -17.94
CA GLY A 150 -21.12 4.18 -19.10
C GLY A 150 -22.18 5.22 -18.77
N GLY A 151 -22.56 5.38 -17.50
CA GLY A 151 -23.44 6.44 -16.99
C GLY A 151 -22.78 7.83 -17.05
N SER A 152 -23.61 8.88 -17.03
CA SER A 152 -23.16 10.28 -17.18
C SER A 152 -22.15 10.68 -16.11
N ASP A 153 -22.47 10.37 -14.85
CA ASP A 153 -21.73 10.86 -13.69
C ASP A 153 -20.46 10.03 -13.51
N TYR A 154 -20.56 8.71 -13.72
CA TYR A 154 -19.39 7.84 -13.75
C TYR A 154 -18.36 8.30 -14.79
N ASN A 155 -18.80 8.52 -16.04
CA ASN A 155 -17.91 8.94 -17.12
C ASN A 155 -17.33 10.34 -16.86
N THR A 156 -18.09 11.22 -16.21
CA THR A 156 -17.62 12.54 -15.82
C THR A 156 -16.53 12.45 -14.75
N LEU A 157 -16.75 11.69 -13.68
CA LEU A 157 -15.81 11.53 -12.57
C LEU A 157 -14.53 10.80 -12.99
N PHE A 158 -14.65 9.64 -13.63
CA PHE A 158 -13.54 8.72 -13.88
C PHE A 158 -12.97 8.77 -15.29
N GLY A 159 -13.75 9.29 -16.25
CA GLY A 159 -13.39 9.36 -17.66
C GLY A 159 -13.83 8.13 -18.47
N THR A 160 -13.60 8.22 -19.77
CA THR A 160 -13.77 7.15 -20.76
C THR A 160 -12.45 6.92 -21.52
N ASN A 161 -12.45 6.09 -22.55
CA ASN A 161 -11.28 5.92 -23.41
C ASN A 161 -11.02 7.18 -24.28
N GLU A 162 -12.03 8.01 -24.49
CA GLU A 162 -12.00 9.19 -25.36
C GLU A 162 -11.85 10.49 -24.55
N ARG A 163 -12.24 10.49 -23.27
CA ARG A 163 -12.26 11.69 -22.43
C ARG A 163 -11.69 11.43 -21.04
N ALA A 164 -10.80 12.30 -20.58
CA ALA A 164 -10.33 12.27 -19.20
C ALA A 164 -11.44 12.65 -18.21
N GLY A 165 -11.50 11.95 -17.08
CA GLY A 165 -12.36 12.31 -15.95
C GLY A 165 -11.97 13.66 -15.34
N ILE A 166 -12.92 14.31 -14.67
CA ILE A 166 -12.72 15.63 -14.08
C ILE A 166 -12.01 15.59 -12.73
N ILE A 167 -11.98 14.41 -12.08
CA ILE A 167 -11.37 14.24 -10.75
C ILE A 167 -9.95 13.68 -10.90
N GLU A 168 -9.00 14.40 -10.33
CA GLU A 168 -7.61 14.00 -10.17
C GLU A 168 -7.42 13.38 -8.77
N PHE A 169 -7.11 12.08 -8.74
CA PHE A 169 -6.81 11.35 -7.51
C PHE A 169 -5.30 11.38 -7.26
N HIS A 170 -4.88 12.11 -6.23
CA HIS A 170 -3.48 12.16 -5.83
C HIS A 170 -3.11 11.01 -4.89
N ASP A 171 -1.80 10.75 -4.77
CA ASP A 171 -1.27 9.79 -3.78
C ASP A 171 -1.58 10.29 -2.37
N ALA A 172 -2.19 9.45 -1.55
CA ALA A 172 -2.42 9.76 -0.15
C ALA A 172 -1.18 9.40 0.68
N LEU A 173 -0.50 10.43 1.17
CA LEU A 173 0.68 10.27 2.03
C LEU A 173 0.26 9.89 3.45
N MET A 174 1.03 8.99 4.07
CA MET A 174 0.87 8.65 5.48
C MET A 174 1.30 9.82 6.38
N MET A 175 0.55 10.08 7.45
CA MET A 175 0.86 11.18 8.35
C MET A 175 2.11 10.86 9.19
N PRO A 176 3.13 11.76 9.24
CA PRO A 176 4.45 11.47 9.82
C PRO A 176 4.43 10.90 11.25
N GLU A 177 3.48 11.33 12.08
CA GLU A 177 3.34 10.90 13.47
C GLU A 177 3.00 9.41 13.62
N THR A 178 2.41 8.80 12.58
CA THR A 178 2.02 7.39 12.59
C THR A 178 3.08 6.45 11.98
N VAL A 179 3.99 6.98 11.17
CA VAL A 179 4.95 6.18 10.39
C VAL A 179 5.81 5.28 11.28
N LYS A 180 6.28 5.80 12.42
CA LYS A 180 7.14 5.04 13.35
C LYS A 180 6.53 3.69 13.76
N GLY A 181 5.23 3.69 14.04
CA GLY A 181 4.49 2.50 14.49
C GLY A 181 3.74 1.78 13.36
N ALA A 182 4.05 2.09 12.10
CA ALA A 182 3.25 1.68 10.97
C ALA A 182 3.38 0.20 10.62
N PHE A 183 4.45 -0.49 11.01
CA PHE A 183 4.77 -1.81 10.48
C PHE A 183 4.57 -2.92 11.50
N LYS A 184 3.92 -4.01 11.07
CA LYS A 184 3.72 -5.23 11.86
C LYS A 184 3.91 -6.48 10.99
N VAL A 185 4.49 -7.53 11.56
CA VAL A 185 4.57 -8.84 10.91
C VAL A 185 3.23 -9.55 11.07
N ASP A 186 2.74 -10.14 9.98
CA ASP A 186 1.54 -10.95 9.95
C ASP A 186 1.82 -12.28 9.25
N VAL A 187 0.94 -13.26 9.40
CA VAL A 187 1.13 -14.64 8.93
C VAL A 187 -0.06 -15.13 8.11
N MET A 188 0.23 -15.77 6.97
CA MET A 188 -0.76 -16.54 6.22
C MET A 188 -0.46 -18.02 6.35
N THR A 189 -1.51 -18.82 6.49
CA THR A 189 -1.41 -20.27 6.39
C THR A 189 -2.32 -20.75 5.25
N PRO A 190 -1.87 -20.69 3.98
CA PRO A 190 -2.65 -21.27 2.90
C PRO A 190 -2.77 -22.78 3.14
N HIS A 191 -4.00 -23.25 3.36
CA HIS A 191 -4.29 -24.68 3.60
C HIS A 191 -4.53 -25.47 2.30
N HIS A 192 -4.48 -24.84 1.12
CA HIS A 192 -4.84 -25.47 -0.17
C HIS A 192 -3.95 -25.00 -1.34
N SER A 193 -2.62 -25.10 -1.25
CA SER A 193 -1.73 -24.84 -2.39
C SER A 193 -1.90 -25.89 -3.50
N ASP A 194 -2.08 -27.15 -3.11
CA ASP A 194 -2.10 -28.29 -4.03
C ASP A 194 -3.46 -28.43 -4.71
N TYR A 195 -4.56 -28.14 -4.02
CA TYR A 195 -5.89 -28.14 -4.64
C TYR A 195 -6.07 -27.03 -5.70
N ASN A 196 -5.54 -25.83 -5.45
CA ASN A 196 -5.68 -24.70 -6.39
C ASN A 196 -4.83 -24.89 -7.65
N SER A 197 -3.59 -25.38 -7.51
CA SER A 197 -2.72 -25.74 -8.64
C SER A 197 -3.30 -26.91 -9.45
N VAL A 198 -3.81 -27.96 -8.77
CA VAL A 198 -4.47 -29.10 -9.41
C VAL A 198 -5.77 -28.70 -10.13
N LYS A 199 -6.53 -27.72 -9.63
CA LYS A 199 -7.72 -27.18 -10.32
C LYS A 199 -7.34 -26.50 -11.65
N LEU A 200 -6.32 -25.64 -11.65
CA LEU A 200 -5.84 -24.94 -12.84
C LEU A 200 -5.30 -25.90 -13.91
N ASP A 201 -4.52 -26.90 -13.51
CA ASP A 201 -3.94 -27.88 -14.45
C ASP A 201 -4.96 -28.88 -15.00
N LYS A 202 -5.99 -29.26 -14.21
CA LYS A 202 -7.00 -30.25 -14.62
C LYS A 202 -8.17 -29.65 -15.39
N ILE A 203 -8.55 -28.39 -15.14
CA ILE A 203 -9.54 -27.67 -15.98
C ILE A 203 -9.02 -27.56 -17.43
N ASN A 204 -7.72 -27.30 -17.60
CA ASN A 204 -7.07 -27.24 -18.92
C ASN A 204 -6.95 -28.60 -19.63
N LYS A 205 -7.18 -29.72 -18.92
CA LYS A 205 -7.00 -31.10 -19.45
C LYS A 205 -8.26 -31.98 -19.34
N GLY A 206 -9.42 -31.43 -19.00
CA GLY A 206 -10.69 -32.15 -18.97
C GLY A 206 -10.78 -33.31 -17.97
N GLY A 207 -9.98 -33.29 -16.90
CA GLY A 207 -9.90 -34.37 -15.91
C GLY A 207 -10.81 -34.18 -14.68
N SER A 208 -11.21 -35.26 -14.02
CA SER A 208 -11.98 -35.22 -12.77
C SER A 208 -11.17 -34.65 -11.60
N VAL A 209 -11.80 -33.74 -10.84
CA VAL A 209 -11.21 -33.04 -9.68
C VAL A 209 -11.27 -33.97 -8.46
N PRO A 210 -10.14 -34.31 -7.81
CA PRO A 210 -10.16 -35.06 -6.55
C PRO A 210 -10.85 -34.21 -5.46
N ALA A 211 -11.63 -34.86 -4.58
CA ALA A 211 -12.24 -34.19 -3.44
C ALA A 211 -11.14 -33.59 -2.52
N PRO A 212 -11.38 -32.39 -1.95
CA PRO A 212 -10.42 -31.76 -1.03
C PRO A 212 -10.17 -32.70 0.15
N ARG A 213 -8.90 -32.98 0.45
CA ARG A 213 -8.51 -33.67 1.68
C ARG A 213 -8.13 -32.63 2.73
N ASP A 214 -8.63 -32.83 3.95
CA ASP A 214 -8.42 -31.97 5.12
C ASP A 214 -7.04 -32.18 5.81
N ASP A 215 -6.13 -32.95 5.20
CA ASP A 215 -4.89 -33.44 5.83
C ASP A 215 -3.61 -32.64 5.46
N ASP A 216 -3.72 -31.55 4.70
CA ASP A 216 -2.56 -30.72 4.35
C ASP A 216 -2.12 -29.80 5.51
N SER A 217 -0.86 -29.93 5.92
CA SER A 217 -0.24 -29.09 6.95
C SER A 217 -0.04 -27.66 6.44
N PRO A 218 -0.50 -26.63 7.16
CA PRO A 218 -0.32 -25.25 6.73
C PRO A 218 1.17 -24.88 6.68
N THR A 219 1.60 -24.25 5.59
CA THR A 219 2.94 -23.64 5.51
C THR A 219 2.84 -22.15 5.86
N PRO A 220 3.32 -21.68 7.02
CA PRO A 220 3.21 -20.28 7.41
C PRO A 220 4.07 -19.36 6.52
N ILE A 221 3.43 -18.37 5.91
CA ILE A 221 4.06 -17.34 5.10
C ILE A 221 3.96 -16.01 5.87
N HIS A 222 5.09 -15.55 6.38
CA HIS A 222 5.19 -14.26 7.06
C HIS A 222 5.30 -13.11 6.06
N PHE A 223 4.60 -12.02 6.32
CA PHE A 223 4.60 -10.83 5.48
C PHE A 223 4.47 -9.55 6.30
N LEU A 224 4.85 -8.42 5.71
CA LEU A 224 4.78 -7.12 6.35
C LEU A 224 3.44 -6.45 6.06
N THR A 225 2.80 -5.91 7.10
CA THR A 225 1.55 -5.16 7.03
C THR A 225 1.72 -3.76 7.56
N VAL A 226 0.83 -2.86 7.13
CA VAL A 226 0.71 -1.52 7.68
C VAL A 226 -0.43 -1.49 8.69
N VAL A 227 -0.18 -0.96 9.88
CA VAL A 227 -1.13 -0.79 10.98
C VAL A 227 -1.11 0.66 11.45
N ASN A 228 -2.17 1.10 12.12
CA ASN A 228 -2.31 2.49 12.61
C ASN A 228 -2.09 3.54 11.50
N GLY A 229 -2.44 3.20 10.26
CA GLY A 229 -2.24 4.04 9.11
C GLY A 229 -3.16 5.25 9.13
N ARG A 230 -2.62 6.47 9.23
CA ARG A 230 -3.35 7.71 8.98
C ARG A 230 -2.88 8.29 7.66
N PHE A 231 -3.79 8.61 6.75
CA PHE A 231 -3.45 9.11 5.41
C PHE A 231 -4.26 10.36 5.09
N GLN A 232 -3.62 11.33 4.46
CA GLN A 232 -4.27 12.54 3.98
C GLN A 232 -4.72 12.33 2.52
N LEU A 233 -6.02 12.36 2.27
CA LEU A 233 -6.56 12.27 0.92
C LEU A 233 -6.53 13.65 0.23
N LEU A 234 -6.30 13.63 -1.09
CA LEU A 234 -6.30 14.81 -1.94
C LEU A 234 -6.95 14.48 -3.30
N LEU A 235 -8.13 15.04 -3.50
CA LEU A 235 -8.86 15.08 -4.76
C LEU A 235 -8.79 16.50 -5.31
N LYS A 236 -8.55 16.63 -6.61
CA LYS A 236 -8.57 17.92 -7.31
C LYS A 236 -9.44 17.84 -8.55
N THR A 237 -9.81 19.00 -9.04
CA THR A 237 -10.46 19.22 -10.32
C THR A 237 -9.71 20.30 -11.09
N LYS A 238 -10.03 20.44 -12.38
CA LYS A 238 -9.59 21.60 -13.15
C LYS A 238 -10.30 22.85 -12.62
N LYS A 239 -9.55 23.94 -12.47
CA LYS A 239 -10.09 25.24 -12.04
C LYS A 239 -11.24 25.70 -12.93
N ASN A 240 -12.24 26.33 -12.31
CA ASN A 240 -13.41 26.92 -12.98
C ASN A 240 -14.34 25.89 -13.64
N LEU A 241 -14.41 24.68 -13.10
CA LEU A 241 -15.44 23.73 -13.50
C LEU A 241 -16.79 24.18 -12.90
N PRO A 242 -17.89 24.20 -13.68
CA PRO A 242 -19.22 24.31 -13.08
C PRO A 242 -19.42 23.22 -12.02
N GLU A 243 -20.07 23.56 -10.91
CA GLU A 243 -20.41 22.60 -9.84
C GLU A 243 -19.20 21.88 -9.24
N GLU A 244 -18.01 22.52 -9.30
CA GLU A 244 -16.74 21.94 -8.81
C GLU A 244 -16.86 21.33 -7.40
N ALA A 245 -17.51 22.04 -6.48
CA ALA A 245 -17.68 21.59 -5.10
C ALA A 245 -18.55 20.33 -5.00
N GLU A 246 -19.60 20.23 -5.81
CA GLU A 246 -20.53 19.10 -5.82
C GLU A 246 -19.85 17.85 -6.38
N TRP A 247 -19.08 18.00 -7.47
CA TRP A 247 -18.29 16.91 -8.04
C TRP A 247 -17.21 16.41 -7.09
N LEU A 248 -16.51 17.31 -6.39
CA LEU A 248 -15.52 16.93 -5.38
C LEU A 248 -16.15 16.22 -4.19
N GLU A 249 -17.31 16.69 -3.71
CA GLU A 249 -18.00 16.05 -2.58
C GLU A 249 -18.59 14.69 -2.96
N LEU A 250 -19.13 14.55 -4.18
CA LEU A 250 -19.56 13.26 -4.70
C LEU A 250 -18.39 12.28 -4.80
N ALA A 251 -17.27 12.70 -5.39
CA ALA A 251 -16.07 11.87 -5.51
C ALA A 251 -15.52 11.45 -4.15
N LYS A 252 -15.49 12.38 -3.17
CA LYS A 252 -15.11 12.12 -1.78
C LYS A 252 -16.05 11.10 -1.12
N THR A 253 -17.37 11.27 -1.29
CA THR A 253 -18.38 10.36 -0.72
C THR A 253 -18.22 8.94 -1.26
N ILE A 254 -18.08 8.81 -2.59
CA ILE A 254 -17.83 7.52 -3.25
C ILE A 254 -16.54 6.88 -2.71
N LEU A 255 -15.44 7.66 -2.65
CA LEU A 255 -14.15 7.17 -2.19
C LEU A 255 -14.20 6.72 -0.72
N LEU A 256 -14.84 7.48 0.16
CA LEU A 256 -14.98 7.10 1.57
C LEU A 256 -15.80 5.81 1.74
N GLY A 257 -16.92 5.69 1.03
CA GLY A 257 -17.71 4.45 1.02
C GLY A 257 -16.91 3.25 0.50
N ALA A 258 -16.13 3.44 -0.56
CA ALA A 258 -15.26 2.41 -1.12
C ALA A 258 -14.19 1.95 -0.12
N LEU A 259 -13.50 2.88 0.55
CA LEU A 259 -12.47 2.57 1.53
C LEU A 259 -13.03 1.87 2.79
N GLU A 260 -14.26 2.19 3.19
CA GLU A 260 -14.90 1.62 4.37
C GLU A 260 -15.50 0.24 4.11
N HIS A 261 -16.13 0.03 2.96
CA HIS A 261 -16.87 -1.21 2.66
C HIS A 261 -16.08 -2.23 1.85
N GLU A 262 -15.33 -1.79 0.83
CA GLU A 262 -14.54 -2.68 -0.04
C GLU A 262 -13.07 -2.77 0.36
N GLY A 263 -12.53 -1.67 0.87
CA GLY A 263 -11.12 -1.54 1.25
C GLY A 263 -10.17 -1.45 0.06
N ILE A 264 -8.93 -1.05 0.35
CA ILE A 264 -7.87 -0.83 -0.63
C ILE A 264 -6.66 -1.74 -0.38
N GLY A 265 -5.99 -2.11 -1.46
CA GLY A 265 -4.84 -3.01 -1.44
C GLY A 265 -5.28 -4.47 -1.60
N ALA A 266 -4.50 -5.38 -1.05
CA ALA A 266 -4.73 -6.80 -1.20
C ALA A 266 -5.41 -7.41 0.02
N LYS A 267 -5.95 -8.62 -0.19
CA LYS A 267 -6.60 -9.41 0.85
C LYS A 267 -7.82 -8.71 1.47
N THR A 268 -8.49 -7.86 0.69
CA THR A 268 -9.71 -7.16 1.08
C THR A 268 -10.84 -8.12 1.46
N ASN A 269 -10.95 -9.27 0.78
CA ASN A 269 -11.90 -10.33 1.14
C ASN A 269 -11.61 -10.99 2.50
N ALA A 270 -10.36 -10.93 2.98
CA ALA A 270 -9.98 -11.40 4.31
C ALA A 270 -10.07 -10.28 5.37
N GLY A 271 -10.67 -9.14 5.02
CA GLY A 271 -10.88 -8.00 5.94
C GLY A 271 -9.72 -7.01 6.03
N TYR A 272 -8.70 -7.12 5.18
CA TYR A 272 -7.63 -6.12 5.12
C TYR A 272 -8.08 -4.86 4.35
N GLY A 273 -7.32 -3.78 4.49
CA GLY A 273 -7.47 -2.62 3.62
C GLY A 273 -8.59 -1.65 3.96
N ARG A 274 -9.27 -1.79 5.10
CA ARG A 274 -10.38 -0.91 5.49
C ARG A 274 -9.89 0.37 6.14
N LEU A 275 -10.40 1.51 5.66
CA LEU A 275 -10.18 2.82 6.24
C LEU A 275 -11.51 3.55 6.44
N LYS A 276 -11.54 4.46 7.41
CA LYS A 276 -12.67 5.37 7.63
C LYS A 276 -12.19 6.79 7.81
N MET A 277 -13.11 7.75 7.72
CA MET A 277 -12.82 9.15 8.01
C MET A 277 -12.25 9.29 9.44
N ASP A 278 -11.23 10.14 9.57
CA ASP A 278 -10.61 10.40 10.86
C ASP A 278 -11.09 11.73 11.43
N ASP A 279 -12.10 11.65 12.31
CA ASP A 279 -12.75 12.81 12.93
C ASP A 279 -11.89 13.53 13.98
N ILE A 280 -10.62 13.13 14.16
CA ILE A 280 -9.71 13.83 15.07
C ILE A 280 -9.35 15.16 14.42
N ILE A 281 -9.99 16.22 14.91
CA ILE A 281 -9.63 17.60 14.64
C ILE A 281 -8.21 17.80 15.18
N SER A 282 -7.24 17.94 14.27
CA SER A 282 -5.87 18.37 14.59
C SER A 282 -5.83 19.83 15.00
#